data_AF-A0A645EWI0-F1
#
_entry.id   AF-A0A645EWI0-F1
#
_cell.length_a   1.000
_cell.length_b   1.000
_cell.length_c   1.000
_cell.angle_alpha   90.00
_cell.angle_beta   90.00
_cell.angle_gamma   90.00
#
_symmetry.space_group_name_H-M   'P 1'
#
loop_
_entity.id
_entity.type
_entity.pdbx_description
1 polymer ?
#
loop_
_entity_poly.entity_id
_entity_poly.type
_entity_poly.pdbx_seq_one_letter_code
_entity_poly.pdbx_strand_id
1 'polypeptide(L)'
;MRCSCKACGTYMIQTERGLESGCRCPACGNACRDCMGSLEGPQNVETLRARFVAYAEDPVPPQNLEKLREMAEQPLDWRKLL
;
A
#
# COMPACT_ATOMS: atom_id res chain seq x y z
N MET A 1 -8.12 -0.39 13.23
CA MET A 1 -7.33 0.83 12.88
C MET A 1 -8.31 1.87 12.38
N ARG A 2 -8.25 3.11 12.89
CA ARG A 2 -9.12 4.20 12.44
C ARG A 2 -8.28 5.22 11.67
N CYS A 3 -8.65 5.54 10.44
CA CYS A 3 -7.90 6.41 9.54
C CYS A 3 -8.73 7.61 9.08
N SER A 4 -8.06 8.62 8.54
CA SER A 4 -8.70 9.74 7.82
C SER A 4 -8.98 9.35 6.37
N CYS A 5 -10.07 9.87 5.80
CA CYS A 5 -10.47 9.58 4.44
C CYS A 5 -9.45 10.13 3.44
N LYS A 6 -8.92 9.29 2.55
CA LYS A 6 -7.98 9.70 1.49
C LYS A 6 -8.59 10.67 0.47
N ALA A 7 -9.91 10.70 0.34
CA ALA A 7 -10.60 11.58 -0.60
C ALA A 7 -10.88 12.99 -0.04
N CYS A 8 -11.24 13.10 1.25
CA CYS A 8 -11.70 14.37 1.83
C CYS A 8 -11.15 14.70 3.22
N GLY A 9 -10.24 13.89 3.76
CA GLY A 9 -9.59 14.11 5.07
C GLY A 9 -10.47 13.81 6.28
N THR A 10 -11.78 13.64 6.12
CA THR A 10 -12.71 13.36 7.23
C THR A 10 -12.38 12.04 7.94
N TYR A 11 -12.43 12.04 9.27
CA TYR A 11 -12.22 10.84 10.07
C TYR A 11 -13.23 9.74 9.72
N MET A 12 -12.74 8.53 9.49
CA MET A 12 -13.58 7.42 9.02
C MET A 12 -14.13 6.58 10.17
N ILE A 13 -15.28 5.96 9.93
CA ILE A 13 -15.97 5.08 10.87
C ILE A 13 -15.65 3.63 10.53
N GLN A 14 -15.24 2.84 11.51
CA GLN A 14 -14.99 1.41 11.34
C GLN A 14 -16.32 0.66 11.19
N THR A 15 -16.42 -0.17 10.16
CA THR A 15 -17.53 -1.09 9.92
C THR A 15 -17.02 -2.51 10.10
N GLU A 16 -17.61 -3.26 11.04
CA GLU A 16 -17.17 -4.60 11.40
C GLU A 16 -18.07 -5.66 10.74
N ARG A 17 -17.51 -6.43 9.80
CA ARG A 17 -18.17 -7.53 9.06
C ARG A 17 -17.18 -8.66 8.75
N GLY A 18 -16.42 -9.11 9.74
CA GLY A 18 -15.42 -10.19 9.55
C GLY A 18 -14.36 -9.80 8.51
N LEU A 19 -14.20 -10.61 7.46
CA LEU A 19 -13.28 -10.33 6.34
C LEU A 19 -13.67 -9.10 5.51
N GLU A 20 -14.94 -8.71 5.55
CA GLU A 20 -15.41 -7.52 4.85
C GLU A 20 -15.27 -6.24 5.67
N SER A 21 -14.68 -6.33 6.87
CA SER A 21 -14.46 -5.18 7.73
C SER A 21 -13.61 -4.12 7.01
N GLY A 22 -13.81 -2.87 7.39
CA GLY A 22 -13.17 -1.74 6.75
C GLY A 22 -13.59 -0.44 7.41
N CYS A 23 -13.22 0.67 6.79
CA CYS A 23 -13.60 2.01 7.21
C CYS A 23 -14.52 2.64 6.15
N ARG A 24 -15.55 3.37 6.57
CA ARG A 24 -16.43 4.15 5.68
C ARG A 24 -16.40 5.62 6.06
N CYS A 25 -16.25 6.50 5.06
CA CYS A 25 -16.28 7.94 5.27
C CYS A 25 -17.74 8.41 5.41
N PRO A 26 -18.11 9.12 6.49
CA PRO A 26 -19.46 9.64 6.65
C PRO A 26 -19.76 10.85 5.75
N ALA A 27 -18.73 11.55 5.26
CA ALA A 27 -18.91 12.76 4.44
C ALA A 27 -19.08 12.42 2.94
N CYS A 28 -18.25 11.53 2.39
CA CYS A 28 -18.23 11.24 0.95
C CYS A 28 -18.53 9.78 0.60
N GLY A 29 -18.76 8.92 1.59
CA GLY A 29 -19.08 7.50 1.38
C GLY A 29 -17.91 6.60 1.01
N ASN A 30 -16.70 7.15 0.80
CA ASN A 30 -15.51 6.36 0.43
C ASN A 30 -15.26 5.21 1.41
N ALA A 31 -14.97 4.02 0.90
CA ALA A 31 -14.64 2.83 1.68
C ALA A 31 -13.13 2.54 1.60
N CYS A 32 -12.53 2.15 2.72
CA CYS A 32 -11.10 1.85 2.84
C CYS A 32 -10.88 0.51 3.55
N ARG A 33 -9.98 -0.31 3.01
CA ARG A 33 -9.59 -1.62 3.58
C ARG A 33 -8.07 -1.79 3.71
N ASP A 34 -7.29 -0.74 3.49
CA ASP A 34 -5.82 -0.82 3.39
C ASP A 34 -5.17 -1.39 4.66
N CYS A 35 -5.76 -1.11 5.82
CA CYS A 35 -5.29 -1.60 7.12
C CYS A 35 -5.73 -3.04 7.44
N MET A 36 -6.59 -3.65 6.62
CA MET A 36 -7.20 -4.95 6.89
C MET A 36 -6.34 -6.12 6.41
N GLY A 37 -5.18 -5.85 5.82
CA GLY A 37 -4.33 -6.86 5.19
C GLY A 37 -4.79 -7.22 3.78
N SER A 38 -4.07 -8.14 3.15
CA SER A 38 -4.39 -8.62 1.79
C SER A 38 -5.66 -9.47 1.79
N LEU A 39 -6.39 -9.46 0.67
CA LEU A 39 -7.47 -10.42 0.42
C LEU A 39 -6.92 -11.86 0.35
N GLU A 40 -5.69 -11.99 -0.13
CA GLU A 40 -4.96 -13.26 -0.13
C GLU A 40 -4.55 -13.61 1.30
N GLY A 41 -4.90 -14.84 1.72
CA GLY A 41 -4.41 -15.39 2.97
C GLY A 41 -2.88 -15.57 2.97
N PRO A 42 -2.30 -15.89 4.13
CA PRO A 42 -0.87 -16.15 4.23
C PRO A 42 -0.47 -17.30 3.29
N GLN A 43 0.57 -17.06 2.48
CA GLN A 43 1.11 -18.07 1.57
C GLN A 43 2.26 -18.85 2.20
N ASN A 44 2.49 -20.08 1.73
CA ASN A 44 3.65 -20.86 2.16
C ASN A 44 4.96 -20.31 1.58
N VAL A 45 6.07 -20.73 2.18
CA VAL A 45 7.41 -20.22 1.86
C VAL A 45 7.78 -20.51 0.40
N GLU A 46 7.41 -21.68 -0.12
CA GLU A 46 7.71 -22.11 -1.48
C GLU A 46 7.02 -21.21 -2.52
N THR A 47 5.75 -20.89 -2.30
CA THR A 47 4.95 -20.01 -3.17
C THR A 47 5.51 -18.59 -3.15
N LEU A 48 5.86 -18.08 -1.97
CA LEU A 48 6.49 -16.77 -1.84
C LEU A 48 7.83 -16.72 -2.59
N ARG A 49 8.69 -17.73 -2.44
CA ARG A 49 9.99 -17.82 -3.13
C ARG A 49 9.81 -17.80 -4.65
N ALA A 50 8.91 -18.63 -5.19
CA ALA A 50 8.65 -18.68 -6.63
C ALA A 50 8.17 -17.32 -7.17
N ARG A 51 7.28 -16.65 -6.44
CA ARG A 51 6.76 -15.32 -6.80
C ARG A 51 7.85 -14.25 -6.80
N PHE A 52 8.76 -14.26 -5.82
CA PHE A 52 9.88 -13.32 -5.79
C PHE A 52 10.91 -13.57 -6.89
N VAL A 53 11.15 -14.83 -7.29
CA VAL A 53 11.99 -15.14 -8.45
C VAL A 53 11.35 -14.59 -9.73
N ALA A 54 10.04 -14.80 -9.93
CA ALA A 54 9.33 -14.28 -11.10
C ALA A 54 9.44 -12.74 -11.20
N TYR A 55 9.32 -12.01 -10.09
CA TYR A 55 9.51 -10.55 -10.09
C TYR A 55 10.95 -10.10 -10.38
N ALA A 56 11.95 -10.91 -10.07
CA ALA A 56 13.34 -10.62 -10.40
C ALA A 56 13.63 -10.84 -11.90
N GLU A 57 12.86 -11.71 -12.55
CA GLU A 57 12.96 -12.00 -13.98
C GLU A 57 12.12 -11.07 -14.86
N ASP A 58 11.18 -10.31 -14.30
CA ASP A 58 10.54 -9.19 -14.99
C ASP A 58 11.57 -8.07 -15.22
N PRO A 59 12.05 -7.83 -16.46
CA PRO A 59 13.06 -6.83 -16.70
C PRO A 59 12.47 -5.45 -16.44
N VAL A 60 12.98 -4.76 -15.42
CA VAL A 60 12.76 -3.32 -15.24
C VAL A 60 13.20 -2.65 -16.55
N PRO A 61 12.30 -1.94 -17.27
CA PRO A 61 12.69 -1.24 -18.48
C PRO A 61 13.85 -0.29 -18.15
N PRO A 62 14.91 -0.21 -18.97
CA PRO A 62 16.14 0.50 -18.63
C PRO A 62 15.93 1.96 -18.18
N GLN A 63 14.84 2.60 -18.62
CA GLN A 63 14.43 3.95 -18.22
C GLN A 63 14.11 4.09 -16.72
N ASN A 64 13.74 3.01 -16.04
CA ASN A 64 13.40 3.02 -14.62
C ASN A 64 14.65 2.89 -13.71
N LEU A 65 15.76 2.35 -14.21
CA LEU A 65 17.00 2.17 -13.43
C LEU A 65 17.71 3.49 -13.15
N GLU A 66 17.85 4.36 -14.16
CA GLU A 66 18.45 5.69 -14.01
C GLU A 66 17.64 6.53 -13.01
N LYS A 67 16.31 6.49 -13.15
CA LYS A 67 15.37 7.24 -12.30
C LYS A 67 15.35 6.74 -10.85
N LEU A 68 15.47 5.42 -10.64
CA LEU A 68 15.60 4.84 -9.30
C LEU A 68 16.93 5.19 -8.65
N ARG A 69 18.03 5.25 -9.42
CA ARG A 69 19.34 5.70 -8.94
C ARG A 69 19.30 7.17 -8.51
N GLU A 70 18.74 8.04 -9.36
CA GLU A 70 18.55 9.46 -9.04
C GLU A 70 17.69 9.68 -7.79
N MET A 71 16.62 8.89 -7.60
CA MET A 71 15.78 8.95 -6.39
C MET A 71 16.51 8.48 -5.13
N ALA A 72 17.35 7.44 -5.24
CA ALA A 72 18.13 6.92 -4.11
C ALA A 72 19.29 7.84 -3.72
N GLU A 73 19.83 8.60 -4.68
CA GLU A 73 20.92 9.57 -4.48
C GLU A 73 20.43 10.93 -3.95
N GLN A 74 19.12 11.20 -3.97
CA GLN A 74 18.57 12.41 -3.37
C GLN A 74 18.57 12.32 -1.83
N PRO A 75 19.27 13.21 -1.11
CA PRO A 75 19.23 13.22 0.34
C PRO A 75 17.81 13.52 0.81
N LEU A 76 17.26 12.65 1.66
CA LEU A 76 15.95 12.89 2.28
C LEU A 76 16.02 14.14 3.16
N ASP A 77 15.44 15.23 2.67
CA ASP A 77 15.21 16.45 3.44
C ASP A 77 14.04 16.22 4.40
N TRP A 78 14.37 15.74 5.60
CA TRP A 78 13.40 15.45 6.66
C TRP A 78 12.54 16.66 7.06
N ARG A 79 12.96 17.90 6.74
CA ARG A 79 12.18 19.13 7.03
C ARG A 79 10.96 19.30 6.13
N LYS A 80 10.87 18.57 5.01
CA LYS A 80 9.72 18.56 4.10
C LYS A 80 8.70 17.47 4.42
N LEU A 81 8.98 16.64 5.43
CA LEU A 81 8.12 15.54 5.88
C LEU A 81 7.32 15.88 7.14
N LEU A 82 7.51 17.08 7.69
CA LEU A 82 6.77 17.67 8.80
C LEU A 82 5.92 18.84 8.28
#